data_AF-A0A1T5HFR4-F1
#
_entry.id   AF-A0A1T5HFR4-F1
#
_cell.length_a   1.000
_cell.length_b   1.000
_cell.length_c   1.000
_cell.angle_alpha   90.00
_cell.angle_beta   90.00
_cell.angle_gamma   90.00
#
_symmetry.space_group_name_H-M   'P 1'
#
loop_
_entity.id
_entity.type
_entity.pdbx_description
1 polymer ?
#
loop_
_entity_poly.entity_id
_entity_poly.type
_entity_poly.pdbx_seq_one_letter_code
_entity_poly.pdbx_strand_id
1 'polypeptide(L)'
;MANSKDNLSKYGKAFIGFDEPSGNVMDSIGGYTGALVNTPTRVTGWNGKGSAMSFNGTNQYITMNNKIIPNGTFTIRLKIKFLQLNRVQYIFGTNDNNTTESNTGVYLTLMPNDTLRASIRSSTTVVDCLGTEQMELNKWYDILFVLDESKNNDNALLYVNNSQIPYTKASIATKGVRHFRDLVIGNLWSNTAPTADFYFKGELDQMEIYDRVISLIPDKYLVQHNSDYKYHNGTDWQSTTPTEENFIEYGMNNLNHIKENQWKELSGDKSVAMWSDFEDKQFTSIVLNKNEFKPQDLLGDKPQAIY
;
A
#
# COMPACT_ATOMS: atom_id res chain seq x y z
N MET A 1 -5.06 5.56 5.07
CA MET A 1 -3.79 4.83 4.89
C MET A 1 -2.67 5.80 4.66
N ALA A 2 -1.45 5.33 4.90
CA ALA A 2 -0.21 5.81 4.28
C ALA A 2 -0.47 6.67 3.05
N ASN A 3 0.08 7.88 3.04
CA ASN A 3 -0.05 8.81 1.92
C ASN A 3 0.66 8.24 0.68
N SER A 4 -0.05 7.40 -0.10
CA SER A 4 0.48 6.73 -1.30
C SER A 4 1.09 7.74 -2.27
N LYS A 5 0.44 8.89 -2.46
CA LYS A 5 0.88 9.90 -3.42
C LYS A 5 2.26 10.45 -3.03
N ASP A 6 2.42 10.86 -1.79
CA ASP A 6 3.67 11.44 -1.33
C ASP A 6 4.75 10.36 -1.14
N ASN A 7 4.36 9.17 -0.69
CA ASN A 7 5.28 8.05 -0.50
C ASN A 7 5.86 7.64 -1.85
N LEU A 8 5.01 7.45 -2.86
CA LEU A 8 5.43 7.10 -4.22
C LEU A 8 6.32 8.20 -4.81
N SER A 9 5.91 9.47 -4.67
CA SER A 9 6.67 10.60 -5.22
C SER A 9 8.09 10.70 -4.67
N LYS A 10 8.30 10.36 -3.38
CA LYS A 10 9.58 10.58 -2.71
C LYS A 10 10.42 9.32 -2.59
N TYR A 11 9.77 8.18 -2.35
CA TYR A 11 10.41 6.93 -1.96
C TYR A 11 10.04 5.75 -2.86
N GLY A 12 9.10 5.94 -3.79
CA GLY A 12 8.66 4.90 -4.70
C GLY A 12 9.80 4.41 -5.58
N LYS A 13 9.94 3.08 -5.67
CA LYS A 13 10.85 2.40 -6.59
C LYS A 13 10.17 1.87 -7.82
N ALA A 14 8.93 1.42 -7.66
CA ALA A 14 8.07 1.05 -8.77
C ALA A 14 6.62 1.27 -8.35
N PHE A 15 5.79 1.64 -9.32
CA PHE A 15 4.35 1.72 -9.20
C PHE A 15 3.68 1.08 -10.42
N ILE A 16 2.99 -0.03 -10.17
CA ILE A 16 2.28 -0.80 -11.17
C ILE A 16 0.78 -0.56 -10.97
N GLY A 17 0.24 0.37 -11.75
CA GLY A 17 -1.18 0.76 -11.70
C GLY A 17 -2.10 -0.02 -12.64
N PHE A 18 -1.56 -0.66 -13.68
CA PHE A 18 -2.32 -1.38 -14.74
C PHE A 18 -3.22 -0.51 -15.63
N ASP A 19 -3.10 0.80 -15.57
CA ASP A 19 -3.94 1.77 -16.29
C ASP A 19 -3.65 1.91 -17.79
N GLU A 20 -2.66 1.19 -18.32
CA GLU A 20 -2.35 1.24 -19.75
C GLU A 20 -3.49 0.64 -20.57
N PRO A 21 -3.86 1.20 -21.72
CA PRO A 21 -5.02 0.73 -22.49
C PRO A 21 -4.85 -0.70 -23.01
N SER A 22 -3.61 -1.15 -23.25
CA SER A 22 -3.31 -2.49 -23.74
C SER A 22 -1.83 -2.85 -23.59
N GLY A 23 -1.48 -4.10 -23.89
CA GLY A 23 -0.10 -4.56 -23.94
C GLY A 23 0.50 -4.83 -22.56
N ASN A 24 1.83 -4.76 -22.50
CA ASN A 24 2.61 -4.97 -21.29
C ASN A 24 2.18 -4.04 -20.15
N VAL A 25 2.48 -4.46 -18.94
CA VAL A 25 2.32 -3.64 -17.74
C VAL A 25 3.51 -2.71 -17.62
N MET A 26 3.28 -1.45 -17.27
CA MET A 26 4.32 -0.46 -17.14
C MET A 26 4.45 -0.02 -15.69
N ASP A 27 5.69 0.19 -15.26
CA ASP A 27 5.94 0.97 -14.07
C ASP A 27 5.73 2.46 -14.39
N SER A 28 4.84 3.09 -13.64
CA SER A 28 4.47 4.51 -13.77
C SER A 28 5.50 5.47 -13.18
N ILE A 29 6.41 5.01 -12.32
CA ILE A 29 7.58 5.79 -11.88
C ILE A 29 8.63 5.75 -12.98
N GLY A 30 8.87 4.57 -13.56
CA GLY A 30 9.61 4.37 -14.80
C GLY A 30 10.77 3.39 -14.65
N GLY A 31 11.08 2.70 -15.75
CA GLY A 31 12.27 1.84 -15.87
C GLY A 31 11.99 0.34 -15.89
N TYR A 32 10.76 -0.08 -15.59
CA TYR A 32 10.37 -1.50 -15.59
C TYR A 32 9.15 -1.77 -16.46
N THR A 33 9.13 -2.97 -17.06
CA THR A 33 8.02 -3.46 -17.88
C THR A 33 7.71 -4.90 -17.51
N GLY A 34 6.42 -5.24 -17.42
CA GLY A 34 5.93 -6.59 -17.17
C GLY A 34 5.32 -7.21 -18.42
N ALA A 35 5.83 -8.35 -18.85
CA ALA A 35 5.24 -9.13 -19.93
C ALA A 35 4.01 -9.89 -19.44
N LEU A 36 2.89 -9.76 -20.15
CA LEU A 36 1.68 -10.54 -19.89
C LEU A 36 1.84 -11.96 -20.42
N VAL A 37 1.61 -12.97 -19.57
CA VAL A 37 1.61 -14.38 -19.98
C VAL A 37 0.19 -14.94 -19.97
N ASN A 38 -0.22 -15.53 -21.10
CA ASN A 38 -1.58 -16.01 -21.35
C ASN A 38 -2.68 -14.94 -21.17
N THR A 39 -2.32 -13.68 -21.43
CA THR A 39 -3.21 -12.51 -21.54
C THR A 39 -4.19 -12.35 -20.37
N PRO A 40 -3.72 -12.05 -19.14
CA PRO A 40 -4.58 -11.51 -18.10
C PRO A 40 -5.28 -10.24 -18.60
N THR A 41 -6.49 -9.97 -18.13
CA THR A 41 -7.36 -8.93 -18.70
C THR A 41 -7.52 -7.75 -17.76
N ARG A 42 -7.55 -6.54 -18.31
CA ARG A 42 -7.86 -5.34 -17.55
C ARG A 42 -9.37 -5.24 -17.28
N VAL A 43 -9.73 -4.89 -16.05
CA VAL A 43 -11.10 -4.66 -15.58
C VAL A 43 -11.16 -3.32 -14.85
N THR A 44 -12.35 -2.85 -14.48
CA THR A 44 -12.49 -1.60 -13.70
C THR A 44 -11.66 -1.66 -12.41
N GLY A 45 -10.89 -0.60 -12.16
CA GLY A 45 -10.03 -0.51 -10.97
C GLY A 45 -10.76 -0.53 -9.64
N TRP A 46 -10.00 -0.72 -8.55
CA TRP A 46 -10.51 -1.04 -7.22
C TRP A 46 -11.50 -0.03 -6.63
N ASN A 47 -11.41 1.23 -7.08
CA ASN A 47 -12.24 2.34 -6.63
C ASN A 47 -13.22 2.84 -7.70
N GLY A 48 -13.45 2.05 -8.75
CA GLY A 48 -14.30 2.44 -9.88
C GLY A 48 -13.63 3.38 -10.89
N LYS A 49 -12.33 3.64 -10.75
CA LYS A 49 -11.51 4.45 -11.67
C LYS A 49 -10.31 3.64 -12.12
N GLY A 50 -9.76 4.00 -13.28
CA GLY A 50 -8.60 3.30 -13.82
C GLY A 50 -8.88 1.82 -14.12
N SER A 51 -7.83 1.02 -14.13
CA SER A 51 -7.89 -0.41 -14.43
C SER A 51 -7.20 -1.25 -13.36
N ALA A 52 -7.78 -2.41 -13.06
CA ALA A 52 -7.13 -3.50 -12.33
C ALA A 52 -6.79 -4.64 -13.28
N MET A 53 -5.83 -5.48 -12.92
CA MET A 53 -5.51 -6.70 -13.66
C MET A 53 -6.26 -7.91 -13.10
N SER A 54 -7.01 -8.62 -13.94
CA SER A 54 -7.76 -9.83 -13.61
C SER A 54 -7.06 -11.10 -14.12
N PHE A 55 -6.95 -12.09 -13.24
CA PHE A 55 -6.27 -13.37 -13.49
C PHE A 55 -7.24 -14.54 -13.37
N ASN A 56 -7.12 -15.51 -14.29
CA ASN A 56 -8.05 -16.64 -14.43
C ASN A 56 -7.84 -17.80 -13.44
N GLY A 57 -6.72 -17.84 -12.71
CA GLY A 57 -6.41 -18.93 -11.78
C GLY A 57 -5.91 -20.24 -12.39
N THR A 58 -5.50 -20.24 -13.67
CA THR A 58 -5.07 -21.46 -14.37
C THR A 58 -3.73 -21.34 -15.09
N ASN A 59 -3.46 -20.22 -15.77
CA ASN A 59 -2.21 -20.06 -16.52
C ASN A 59 -1.77 -18.61 -16.73
N GLN A 60 -2.51 -17.64 -16.17
CA GLN A 60 -2.28 -16.21 -16.35
C GLN A 60 -1.36 -15.65 -15.26
N TYR A 61 -0.35 -14.88 -15.69
CA TYR A 61 0.56 -14.17 -14.80
C TYR A 61 1.30 -13.05 -15.54
N ILE A 62 2.09 -12.28 -14.81
CA ILE A 62 2.97 -11.23 -15.33
C ILE A 62 4.39 -11.54 -14.89
N THR A 63 5.34 -11.38 -15.80
CA THR A 63 6.78 -11.44 -15.49
C THR A 63 7.39 -10.07 -15.69
N MET A 64 7.90 -9.48 -14.61
CA MET A 64 8.68 -8.25 -14.68
C MET A 64 10.06 -8.52 -15.28
N ASN A 65 10.63 -7.54 -15.98
CA ASN A 65 11.91 -7.69 -16.69
C ASN A 65 13.16 -7.48 -15.82
N ASN A 66 13.01 -7.26 -14.52
CA ASN A 66 14.09 -6.98 -13.58
C ASN A 66 13.67 -7.30 -12.13
N LYS A 67 14.66 -7.36 -11.24
CA LYS A 67 14.49 -7.43 -9.79
C LYS A 67 14.09 -6.06 -9.23
N ILE A 68 12.79 -5.81 -9.19
CA ILE A 68 12.24 -4.51 -8.78
C ILE A 68 12.06 -4.37 -7.26
N ILE A 69 11.95 -5.49 -6.52
CA ILE A 69 11.91 -5.45 -5.05
C ILE A 69 13.34 -5.27 -4.52
N PRO A 70 13.60 -4.25 -3.69
CA PRO A 70 14.92 -4.00 -3.12
C PRO A 70 15.39 -5.12 -2.20
N ASN A 71 16.70 -5.43 -2.24
CA ASN A 71 17.30 -6.31 -1.23
C ASN A 71 17.28 -5.64 0.15
N GLY A 72 17.14 -6.45 1.20
CA GLY A 72 17.10 -5.99 2.57
C GLY A 72 15.75 -5.36 2.94
N THR A 73 15.77 -4.14 3.49
CA THR A 73 14.54 -3.43 3.90
C THR A 73 13.69 -3.05 2.70
N PHE A 74 12.40 -3.34 2.74
CA PHE A 74 11.45 -2.93 1.71
C PHE A 74 10.03 -2.77 2.28
N THR A 75 9.19 -2.09 1.51
CA THR A 75 7.73 -2.17 1.66
C THR A 75 7.09 -2.45 0.31
N ILE A 76 6.09 -3.33 0.28
CA ILE A 76 5.23 -3.59 -0.87
C ILE A 76 3.79 -3.35 -0.46
N ARG A 77 3.07 -2.52 -1.19
CA ARG A 77 1.63 -2.30 -1.01
C ARG A 77 0.88 -2.72 -2.25
N LEU A 78 -0.32 -3.26 -2.11
CA LEU A 78 -1.17 -3.61 -3.25
C LEU A 78 -2.63 -3.73 -2.85
N LYS A 79 -3.52 -3.51 -3.83
CA LYS A 79 -4.94 -3.85 -3.73
C LYS A 79 -5.14 -5.25 -4.28
N ILE A 80 -5.95 -6.04 -3.59
CA ILE A 80 -6.28 -7.40 -4.01
C ILE A 80 -7.75 -7.71 -3.79
N LYS A 81 -8.35 -8.41 -4.76
CA LYS A 81 -9.68 -8.99 -4.62
C LYS A 81 -9.64 -10.45 -5.06
N PHE A 82 -10.12 -11.33 -4.18
CA PHE A 82 -10.16 -12.77 -4.44
C PHE A 82 -11.45 -13.15 -5.17
N LEU A 83 -11.30 -13.94 -6.25
CA LEU A 83 -12.42 -14.53 -7.01
C LEU A 83 -12.50 -16.04 -6.84
N GLN A 84 -11.56 -16.62 -6.08
CA GLN A 84 -11.60 -18.00 -5.61
C GLN A 84 -10.88 -18.10 -4.26
N LEU A 85 -11.40 -18.98 -3.42
CA LEU A 85 -10.91 -19.30 -2.08
C LEU A 85 -10.62 -20.82 -1.99
N ASN A 86 -10.18 -21.29 -0.82
CA ASN A 86 -9.92 -22.68 -0.46
C ASN A 86 -8.88 -23.39 -1.35
N ARG A 87 -7.80 -22.68 -1.67
CA ARG A 87 -6.63 -23.24 -2.36
C ARG A 87 -5.41 -22.34 -2.17
N VAL A 88 -4.23 -22.91 -2.39
CA VAL A 88 -2.99 -22.14 -2.47
C VAL A 88 -3.01 -21.28 -3.75
N GLN A 89 -2.74 -19.99 -3.63
CA GLN A 89 -2.61 -19.08 -4.78
C GLN A 89 -1.45 -18.12 -4.54
N TYR A 90 -0.49 -18.03 -5.46
CA TYR A 90 0.59 -17.05 -5.39
C TYR A 90 0.14 -15.71 -5.97
N ILE A 91 0.06 -14.70 -5.12
CA ILE A 91 -0.27 -13.34 -5.55
C ILE A 91 0.93 -12.73 -6.26
N PHE A 92 2.13 -12.88 -5.67
CA PHE A 92 3.39 -12.54 -6.30
C PHE A 92 4.55 -13.31 -5.66
N GLY A 93 5.68 -13.36 -6.34
CA GLY A 93 6.92 -13.88 -5.77
C GLY A 93 8.19 -13.53 -6.55
N THR A 94 9.33 -13.63 -5.88
CA THR A 94 10.67 -13.39 -6.47
C THR A 94 11.63 -14.56 -6.30
N ASN A 95 11.14 -15.69 -5.78
CA ASN A 95 11.89 -16.93 -5.65
C ASN A 95 11.48 -17.92 -6.74
N ASP A 96 12.26 -18.99 -6.84
CA ASP A 96 12.06 -20.12 -7.72
C ASP A 96 12.09 -21.40 -6.87
N ASN A 97 11.04 -22.21 -6.98
CA ASN A 97 10.85 -23.39 -6.14
C ASN A 97 11.63 -24.64 -6.59
N ASN A 98 12.48 -24.57 -7.62
CA ASN A 98 13.13 -25.75 -8.17
C ASN A 98 14.35 -26.26 -7.37
N THR A 99 15.05 -25.40 -6.63
CA THR A 99 16.27 -25.75 -5.86
C THR A 99 16.37 -24.96 -4.55
N THR A 100 17.19 -25.42 -3.61
CA THR A 100 17.39 -24.74 -2.32
C THR A 100 17.99 -23.34 -2.48
N GLU A 101 18.96 -23.17 -3.38
CA GLU A 101 19.56 -21.85 -3.68
C GLU A 101 18.56 -20.93 -4.39
N SER A 102 17.77 -21.49 -5.32
CA SER A 102 16.77 -20.73 -6.07
C SER A 102 15.57 -20.28 -5.23
N ASN A 103 15.39 -20.89 -4.05
CA ASN A 103 14.29 -20.59 -3.15
C ASN A 103 14.49 -19.30 -2.33
N THR A 104 15.50 -18.49 -2.66
CA THR A 104 15.76 -17.19 -2.01
C THR A 104 14.87 -16.09 -2.60
N GLY A 105 14.14 -15.38 -1.75
CA GLY A 105 13.23 -14.31 -2.17
C GLY A 105 12.05 -14.15 -1.24
N VAL A 106 11.02 -13.47 -1.72
CA VAL A 106 9.79 -13.22 -0.97
C VAL A 106 8.58 -13.56 -1.83
N TYR A 107 7.48 -13.94 -1.19
CA TYR A 107 6.21 -14.13 -1.87
C TYR A 107 5.03 -13.87 -0.93
N LEU A 108 3.89 -13.54 -1.54
CA LEU A 108 2.59 -13.45 -0.88
C LEU A 108 1.67 -14.53 -1.44
N THR A 109 0.98 -15.24 -0.56
CA THR A 109 0.14 -16.39 -0.90
C THR A 109 -1.20 -16.33 -0.15
N LEU A 110 -2.30 -16.71 -0.82
CA LEU A 110 -3.54 -17.11 -0.16
C LEU A 110 -3.46 -18.60 0.16
N MET A 111 -3.75 -18.98 1.40
CA MET A 111 -3.68 -20.36 1.88
C MET A 111 -5.05 -21.06 1.76
N PRO A 112 -5.13 -22.41 1.81
CA PRO A 112 -6.40 -23.14 1.70
C PRO A 112 -7.42 -22.86 2.81
N ASN A 113 -6.98 -22.32 3.95
CA ASN A 113 -7.85 -21.85 5.03
C ASN A 113 -8.31 -20.39 4.83
N ASP A 114 -8.08 -19.83 3.65
CA ASP A 114 -8.42 -18.45 3.25
C ASP A 114 -7.67 -17.36 3.98
N THR A 115 -6.55 -17.68 4.65
CA THR A 115 -5.71 -16.67 5.28
C THR A 115 -4.53 -16.28 4.38
N LEU A 116 -3.98 -15.09 4.59
CA LEU A 116 -2.79 -14.65 3.88
C LEU A 116 -1.52 -15.17 4.55
N ARG A 117 -0.54 -15.52 3.73
CA ARG A 117 0.85 -15.80 4.15
C ARG A 117 1.80 -14.92 3.36
N ALA A 118 2.58 -14.11 4.06
CA ALA A 118 3.78 -13.51 3.50
C ALA A 118 4.99 -14.33 3.94
N SER A 119 5.85 -14.71 3.01
CA SER A 119 7.02 -15.53 3.30
C SER A 119 8.29 -14.82 2.84
N ILE A 120 9.33 -14.95 3.65
CA ILE A 120 10.69 -14.52 3.36
C ILE A 120 11.59 -15.74 3.42
N ARG A 121 12.30 -15.99 2.33
CA ARG A 121 13.20 -17.13 2.21
C ARG A 121 14.60 -16.66 1.86
N SER A 122 15.56 -17.28 2.52
CA SER A 122 16.98 -17.23 2.20
C SER A 122 17.47 -18.67 2.00
N SER A 123 18.73 -18.83 1.59
CA SER A 123 19.36 -20.15 1.43
C SER A 123 19.35 -21.00 2.71
N THR A 124 19.25 -20.38 3.90
CA THR A 124 19.35 -21.04 5.20
C THR A 124 18.13 -20.87 6.10
N THR A 125 17.15 -20.03 5.72
CA THR A 125 16.05 -19.64 6.62
C THR A 125 14.77 -19.39 5.85
N VAL A 126 13.67 -19.89 6.38
CA VAL A 126 12.30 -19.60 5.95
C VAL A 126 11.58 -18.94 7.11
N VAL A 127 10.98 -17.78 6.86
CA VAL A 127 10.13 -17.07 7.82
C VAL A 127 8.78 -16.84 7.17
N ASP A 128 7.73 -17.26 7.87
CA ASP A 128 6.34 -17.10 7.44
C ASP A 128 5.60 -16.18 8.41
N CYS A 129 5.05 -15.09 7.89
CA CYS A 129 4.02 -14.31 8.54
C CYS A 129 2.66 -14.95 8.19
N LEU A 130 2.10 -15.72 9.11
CA LEU A 130 0.85 -16.45 8.91
C LEU A 130 -0.33 -15.65 9.47
N GLY A 131 -1.27 -15.32 8.60
CA GLY A 131 -2.54 -14.73 8.95
C GLY A 131 -3.49 -15.68 9.66
N THR A 132 -4.34 -15.11 10.51
CA THR A 132 -5.34 -15.87 11.28
C THR A 132 -6.79 -15.57 10.86
N GLU A 133 -7.06 -14.39 10.29
CA GLU A 133 -8.41 -14.03 9.84
C GLU A 133 -8.61 -14.36 8.37
N GLN A 134 -9.79 -14.87 8.02
CA GLN A 134 -10.08 -15.34 6.67
C GLN A 134 -10.42 -14.18 5.72
N MET A 135 -9.96 -14.30 4.48
CA MET A 135 -10.34 -13.44 3.37
C MET A 135 -11.72 -13.85 2.84
N GLU A 136 -12.40 -12.91 2.21
CA GLU A 136 -13.73 -13.11 1.63
C GLU A 136 -13.70 -12.88 0.10
N LEU A 137 -14.59 -13.58 -0.60
CA LEU A 137 -14.76 -13.41 -2.03
C LEU A 137 -15.27 -12.01 -2.36
N ASN A 138 -14.82 -11.49 -3.50
CA ASN A 138 -15.31 -10.27 -4.11
C ASN A 138 -15.13 -8.98 -3.28
N LYS A 139 -14.33 -9.02 -2.21
CA LYS A 139 -13.93 -7.84 -1.44
C LYS A 139 -12.54 -7.37 -1.84
N TRP A 140 -12.40 -6.05 -1.98
CA TRP A 140 -11.09 -5.42 -2.11
C TRP A 140 -10.42 -5.30 -0.74
N TYR A 141 -9.19 -5.77 -0.67
CA TYR A 141 -8.29 -5.60 0.46
C TYR A 141 -7.14 -4.70 0.06
N ASP A 142 -6.67 -3.89 0.99
CA ASP A 142 -5.38 -3.20 0.86
C ASP A 142 -4.37 -3.91 1.75
N ILE A 143 -3.30 -4.39 1.12
CA ILE A 143 -2.28 -5.22 1.73
C ILE A 143 -0.99 -4.42 1.77
N LEU A 144 -0.33 -4.43 2.92
CA LEU A 144 1.01 -3.88 3.08
C LEU A 144 1.93 -4.93 3.68
N PHE A 145 2.98 -5.28 2.94
CA PHE A 145 4.01 -6.19 3.39
C PHE A 145 5.33 -5.44 3.59
N VAL A 146 5.85 -5.47 4.81
CA VAL A 146 7.03 -4.72 5.25
C VAL A 146 8.10 -5.68 5.74
N LEU A 147 9.33 -5.45 5.29
CA LEU A 147 10.54 -5.99 5.92
C LEU A 147 11.39 -4.82 6.43
N ASP A 148 11.58 -4.74 7.74
CA ASP A 148 12.36 -3.72 8.45
C ASP A 148 13.62 -4.33 9.07
N GLU A 149 14.66 -4.50 8.26
CA GLU A 149 15.91 -5.11 8.74
C GLU A 149 16.67 -4.25 9.75
N SER A 150 16.25 -3.01 10.03
CA SER A 150 16.80 -2.25 11.16
C SER A 150 16.38 -2.84 12.52
N LYS A 151 15.25 -3.56 12.56
CA LYS A 151 14.73 -4.22 13.77
C LYS A 151 15.20 -5.67 13.89
N ASN A 152 15.40 -6.11 15.12
CA ASN A 152 15.79 -7.49 15.44
C ASN A 152 14.60 -8.42 15.70
N ASN A 153 13.46 -7.85 16.10
CA ASN A 153 12.22 -8.59 16.38
C ASN A 153 11.07 -7.94 15.62
N ASP A 154 10.05 -8.73 15.28
CA ASP A 154 8.84 -8.27 14.57
C ASP A 154 9.18 -7.40 13.35
N ASN A 155 10.18 -7.83 12.59
CA ASN A 155 10.71 -7.08 11.46
C ASN A 155 10.11 -7.49 10.12
N ALA A 156 9.32 -8.56 10.07
CA ALA A 156 8.48 -8.89 8.93
C ALA A 156 7.01 -8.69 9.34
N LEU A 157 6.32 -7.77 8.68
CA LEU A 157 4.99 -7.32 9.07
C LEU A 157 4.04 -7.36 7.87
N LEU A 158 2.86 -7.92 8.07
CA LEU A 158 1.79 -7.89 7.08
C LEU A 158 0.61 -7.14 7.68
N TYR A 159 0.10 -6.13 6.97
CA TYR A 159 -1.08 -5.37 7.33
C TYR A 159 -2.19 -5.58 6.30
N VAL A 160 -3.43 -5.50 6.78
CA VAL A 160 -4.65 -5.61 5.96
C VAL A 160 -5.57 -4.44 6.32
N ASN A 161 -6.19 -3.82 5.31
CA ASN A 161 -7.29 -2.85 5.43
C ASN A 161 -7.03 -1.60 6.31
N ASN A 162 -5.95 -0.85 6.07
CA ASN A 162 -5.60 0.37 6.84
C ASN A 162 -5.30 0.14 8.33
N SER A 163 -5.18 -1.10 8.81
CA SER A 163 -4.92 -1.33 10.23
C SER A 163 -3.53 -0.81 10.62
N GLN A 164 -3.43 -0.10 11.75
CA GLN A 164 -2.14 0.24 12.38
C GLN A 164 -1.53 -0.96 13.13
N ILE A 165 -2.35 -1.98 13.41
CA ILE A 165 -1.90 -3.23 14.00
C ILE A 165 -1.63 -4.22 12.86
N PRO A 166 -0.44 -4.86 12.81
CA PRO A 166 -0.16 -5.89 11.83
C PRO A 166 -1.20 -7.01 11.91
N TYR A 167 -1.71 -7.41 10.76
CA TYR A 167 -2.53 -8.61 10.61
C TYR A 167 -1.75 -9.86 11.01
N THR A 168 -0.44 -9.89 10.74
CA THR A 168 0.48 -10.88 11.30
C THR A 168 1.91 -10.34 11.26
N LYS A 169 2.80 -10.93 12.07
CA LYS A 169 4.20 -10.53 12.21
C LYS A 169 5.10 -11.73 12.47
N ALA A 170 6.36 -11.62 12.08
CA ALA A 170 7.40 -12.59 12.37
C ALA A 170 8.77 -11.89 12.51
N SER A 171 9.76 -12.64 12.99
CA SER A 171 11.14 -12.20 13.11
C SER A 171 12.06 -13.00 12.19
N ILE A 172 12.88 -12.30 11.41
CA ILE A 172 14.00 -12.88 10.66
C ILE A 172 15.32 -12.32 11.20
N ALA A 173 16.24 -13.21 11.57
CA ALA A 173 17.58 -12.84 12.03
C ALA A 173 18.51 -12.47 10.87
N THR A 174 18.33 -13.12 9.72
CA THR A 174 19.09 -12.87 8.49
C THR A 174 18.86 -11.45 8.00
N LYS A 175 19.96 -10.76 7.68
CA LYS A 175 19.98 -9.42 7.08
C LYS A 175 20.43 -9.50 5.62
N GLY A 176 20.10 -8.47 4.85
CA GLY A 176 20.36 -8.40 3.43
C GLY A 176 19.61 -9.47 2.65
N VAL A 177 18.33 -9.72 3.00
CA VAL A 177 17.44 -10.61 2.23
C VAL A 177 17.55 -10.29 0.75
N ARG A 178 17.74 -11.31 -0.08
CA ARG A 178 17.95 -11.17 -1.53
C ARG A 178 16.80 -11.78 -2.31
N HIS A 179 16.70 -11.39 -3.58
CA HIS A 179 15.74 -11.95 -4.53
C HIS A 179 16.47 -12.77 -5.59
N PHE A 180 16.10 -14.04 -5.76
CA PHE A 180 16.75 -14.90 -6.76
C PHE A 180 16.30 -14.56 -8.18
N ARG A 181 15.00 -14.29 -8.37
CA ARG A 181 14.37 -13.97 -9.65
C ARG A 181 13.75 -12.58 -9.67
N ASP A 182 13.39 -12.15 -10.88
CA ASP A 182 12.53 -11.00 -11.12
C ASP A 182 11.14 -11.24 -10.53
N LEU A 183 10.38 -10.17 -10.28
CA LEU A 183 9.03 -10.27 -9.75
C LEU A 183 8.10 -10.97 -10.74
N VAL A 184 7.36 -11.97 -10.25
CA VAL A 184 6.20 -12.55 -10.93
C VAL A 184 4.95 -12.17 -10.16
N ILE A 185 3.91 -11.76 -10.88
CA ILE A 185 2.61 -11.39 -10.33
C ILE A 185 1.56 -12.38 -10.87
N GLY A 186 0.73 -12.92 -9.98
CA GLY A 186 -0.28 -13.94 -10.28
C GLY A 186 0.24 -15.38 -10.30
N ASN A 187 1.54 -15.58 -10.03
CA ASN A 187 2.17 -16.89 -9.87
C ASN A 187 3.54 -16.76 -9.16
N LEU A 188 4.31 -17.85 -9.16
CA LEU A 188 5.73 -17.96 -8.81
C LEU A 188 6.55 -18.42 -10.03
N TRP A 189 7.87 -18.22 -10.02
CA TRP A 189 8.74 -18.86 -11.01
C TRP A 189 8.79 -20.38 -10.82
N SER A 190 8.53 -21.13 -11.88
CA SER A 190 8.70 -22.59 -11.96
C SER A 190 9.17 -22.98 -13.36
N ASN A 191 10.19 -23.84 -13.45
CA ASN A 191 10.76 -24.32 -14.72
C ASN A 191 10.22 -25.71 -15.06
N THR A 192 9.78 -26.45 -14.04
CA THR A 192 8.90 -27.60 -14.20
C THR A 192 7.49 -27.07 -14.36
N ALA A 193 6.71 -27.64 -15.29
CA ALA A 193 5.36 -27.15 -15.61
C ALA A 193 4.63 -26.79 -14.30
N PRO A 194 4.22 -25.53 -14.11
CA PRO A 194 3.60 -25.11 -12.87
C PRO A 194 2.45 -26.07 -12.64
N THR A 195 2.42 -26.74 -11.49
CA THR A 195 1.21 -27.42 -11.08
C THR A 195 0.12 -26.38 -11.20
N ALA A 196 -0.87 -26.62 -12.07
CA ALA A 196 -1.93 -25.68 -12.43
C ALA A 196 -2.72 -25.13 -11.22
N ASP A 197 -2.40 -25.65 -10.04
CA ASP A 197 -3.02 -25.44 -8.75
C ASP A 197 -2.57 -24.17 -8.00
N PHE A 198 -1.54 -23.44 -8.42
CA PHE A 198 -1.05 -22.27 -7.64
C PHE A 198 -1.23 -20.89 -8.28
N TYR A 199 -1.84 -20.81 -9.46
CA TYR A 199 -2.15 -19.55 -10.11
C TYR A 199 -3.18 -18.73 -9.33
N PHE A 200 -2.99 -17.41 -9.32
CA PHE A 200 -3.92 -16.48 -8.71
C PHE A 200 -5.21 -16.37 -9.52
N LYS A 201 -6.36 -16.49 -8.84
CA LYS A 201 -7.69 -16.18 -9.36
C LYS A 201 -8.26 -14.98 -8.63
N GLY A 202 -8.08 -13.82 -9.22
CA GLY A 202 -8.54 -12.58 -8.63
C GLY A 202 -8.15 -11.35 -9.43
N GLU A 203 -8.30 -10.19 -8.80
CA GLU A 203 -7.99 -8.88 -9.36
C GLU A 203 -6.92 -8.20 -8.49
N LEU A 204 -5.93 -7.57 -9.14
CA LEU A 204 -4.89 -6.77 -8.49
C LEU A 204 -4.88 -5.35 -9.03
N ASP A 205 -4.60 -4.39 -8.16
CA ASP A 205 -4.50 -2.98 -8.51
C ASP A 205 -3.46 -2.28 -7.62
N GLN A 206 -2.91 -1.16 -8.10
CA GLN A 206 -1.99 -0.27 -7.38
C GLN A 206 -0.89 -0.99 -6.59
N MET A 207 -0.03 -1.76 -7.26
CA MET A 207 1.14 -2.33 -6.60
C MET A 207 2.25 -1.27 -6.48
N GLU A 208 2.57 -0.91 -5.25
CA GLU A 208 3.59 0.08 -4.87
C GLU A 208 4.78 -0.63 -4.23
N ILE A 209 6.00 -0.27 -4.61
CA ILE A 209 7.23 -0.86 -4.07
C ILE A 209 8.17 0.24 -3.58
N TYR A 210 8.75 0.04 -2.40
CA TYR A 210 9.60 1.00 -1.70
C TYR A 210 10.88 0.32 -1.19
N ASP A 211 11.98 1.08 -1.10
CA ASP A 211 13.29 0.64 -0.56
C ASP A 211 13.46 0.87 0.95
N ARG A 212 12.35 1.06 1.65
CA ARG A 212 12.31 1.42 3.05
C ARG A 212 10.98 1.01 3.67
N VAL A 213 10.89 1.15 4.99
CA VAL A 213 9.62 1.19 5.69
C VAL A 213 8.93 2.52 5.37
N ILE A 214 7.68 2.47 4.92
CA ILE A 214 6.85 3.67 4.74
C ILE A 214 5.93 3.88 5.94
N SER A 215 5.43 5.10 6.09
CA SER A 215 4.35 5.40 7.03
C SER A 215 3.17 4.47 6.88
N LEU A 216 2.50 4.14 7.98
CA LEU A 216 1.14 3.61 7.96
C LEU A 216 0.09 4.72 8.14
N ILE A 217 0.51 5.87 8.63
CA ILE A 217 -0.37 6.95 9.09
C ILE A 217 -0.69 7.84 7.88
N PRO A 218 -1.98 8.06 7.58
CA PRO A 218 -2.35 9.07 6.59
C PRO A 218 -1.92 10.46 7.08
N ASP A 219 -1.87 11.43 6.17
CA ASP A 219 -1.79 12.82 6.60
C ASP A 219 -2.94 13.15 7.56
N LYS A 220 -2.59 13.88 8.60
CA LYS A 220 -3.48 14.29 9.67
C LYS A 220 -3.64 15.79 9.64
N TYR A 221 -4.88 16.26 9.76
CA TYR A 221 -5.21 17.68 9.67
C TYR A 221 -5.81 18.17 10.97
N LEU A 222 -5.34 19.33 11.42
CA LEU A 222 -5.96 20.16 12.43
C LEU A 222 -6.28 21.52 11.80
N VAL A 223 -7.30 22.18 12.33
CA VAL A 223 -7.63 23.57 11.98
C VAL A 223 -7.01 24.46 13.03
N GLN A 224 -6.12 25.36 12.63
CA GLN A 224 -5.69 26.42 13.52
C GLN A 224 -6.70 27.57 13.40
N HIS A 225 -7.20 28.04 14.54
CA HIS A 225 -8.23 29.08 14.64
C HIS A 225 -7.87 30.03 15.78
N ASN A 226 -7.63 31.31 15.47
CA ASN A 226 -7.21 32.32 16.45
C ASN A 226 -6.05 31.87 17.36
N SER A 227 -5.06 31.18 16.79
CA SER A 227 -3.89 30.58 17.47
C SER A 227 -4.12 29.27 18.24
N ASP A 228 -5.37 28.82 18.41
CA ASP A 228 -5.69 27.50 18.94
C ASP A 228 -5.68 26.45 17.82
N TYR A 229 -5.46 25.18 18.16
CA TYR A 229 -5.62 24.06 17.24
C TYR A 229 -6.89 23.30 17.57
N LYS A 230 -7.65 22.93 16.53
CA LYS A 230 -8.96 22.32 16.66
C LYS A 230 -9.14 21.16 15.70
N TYR A 231 -9.96 20.20 16.11
CA TYR A 231 -10.50 19.16 15.24
C TYR A 231 -12.02 19.10 15.43
N HIS A 232 -12.72 18.57 14.45
CA HIS A 232 -14.17 18.42 14.52
C HIS A 232 -14.49 16.94 14.74
N ASN A 233 -15.18 16.59 15.83
CA ASN A 233 -15.47 15.19 16.17
C ASN A 233 -16.74 14.63 15.47
N GLY A 234 -17.38 15.44 14.64
CA GLY A 234 -18.65 15.14 13.97
C GLY A 234 -19.84 15.88 14.55
N THR A 235 -19.74 16.32 15.81
CA THR A 235 -20.75 17.12 16.51
C THR A 235 -20.28 18.55 16.72
N ASP A 236 -19.11 18.72 17.33
CA ASP A 236 -18.59 20.02 17.74
C ASP A 236 -17.09 20.15 17.48
N TRP A 237 -16.61 21.40 17.45
CA TRP A 237 -15.18 21.72 17.48
C TRP A 237 -14.57 21.47 18.85
N GLN A 238 -13.49 20.70 18.88
CA GLN A 238 -12.70 20.40 20.06
C GLN A 238 -11.33 21.06 19.94
N SER A 239 -10.80 21.58 21.05
CA SER A 239 -9.45 22.15 21.10
C SER A 239 -8.41 21.06 21.39
N THR A 240 -7.21 21.21 20.84
CA THR A 240 -6.06 20.34 21.07
C THR A 240 -4.75 21.13 20.89
N THR A 241 -3.61 20.48 20.99
CA THR A 241 -2.28 21.06 20.70
C THR A 241 -1.67 20.37 19.47
N PRO A 242 -0.80 21.04 18.71
CA PRO A 242 -0.24 20.51 17.46
C PRO A 242 0.97 19.60 17.73
N THR A 243 0.81 18.61 18.62
CA THR A 243 1.81 17.57 18.86
C THR A 243 1.56 16.38 17.94
N GLU A 244 2.61 15.63 17.60
CA GLU A 244 2.50 14.39 16.82
C GLU A 244 1.46 13.43 17.41
N GLU A 245 1.51 13.19 18.72
CA GLU A 245 0.55 12.36 19.45
C GLU A 245 -0.91 12.80 19.20
N ASN A 246 -1.18 14.10 19.31
CA ASN A 246 -2.52 14.65 19.10
C ASN A 246 -2.95 14.65 17.63
N PHE A 247 -2.03 14.81 16.68
CA PHE A 247 -2.34 14.63 15.26
C PHE A 247 -2.72 13.17 14.96
N ILE A 248 -2.00 12.21 15.53
CA ILE A 248 -2.29 10.79 15.35
C ILE A 248 -3.64 10.42 15.97
N GLU A 249 -3.90 10.89 17.20
CA GLU A 249 -5.12 10.57 17.95
C GLU A 249 -6.36 11.32 17.44
N TYR A 250 -6.25 12.64 17.27
CA TYR A 250 -7.40 13.51 16.99
C TYR A 250 -7.41 14.11 15.58
N GLY A 251 -6.27 14.10 14.89
CA GLY A 251 -6.15 14.67 13.56
C GLY A 251 -7.10 14.01 12.57
N MET A 252 -7.75 14.85 11.78
CA MET A 252 -8.71 14.44 10.77
C MET A 252 -7.97 13.89 9.56
N ASN A 253 -8.44 12.82 8.92
CA ASN A 253 -7.78 12.23 7.74
C ASN A 253 -8.02 13.04 6.45
N ASN A 254 -9.05 13.88 6.45
CA ASN A 254 -9.38 14.85 5.41
C ASN A 254 -10.38 15.86 6.00
N LEU A 255 -10.62 16.96 5.28
CA LEU A 255 -11.54 18.02 5.71
C LEU A 255 -12.93 17.94 5.06
N ASN A 256 -13.17 16.96 4.17
CA ASN A 256 -14.39 16.87 3.36
C ASN A 256 -15.67 16.61 4.18
N HIS A 257 -15.51 16.07 5.39
CA HIS A 257 -16.61 15.79 6.30
C HIS A 257 -17.07 17.05 7.08
N ILE A 258 -16.26 18.12 7.11
CA ILE A 258 -16.62 19.39 7.75
C ILE A 258 -17.47 20.21 6.77
N LYS A 259 -18.73 20.41 7.13
CA LYS A 259 -19.70 21.13 6.32
C LYS A 259 -19.55 22.64 6.46
N GLU A 260 -20.08 23.38 5.50
CA GLU A 260 -19.98 24.84 5.46
C GLU A 260 -20.53 25.51 6.73
N ASN A 261 -21.64 25.02 7.28
CA ASN A 261 -22.20 25.53 8.53
C ASN A 261 -21.24 25.35 9.72
N GLN A 262 -20.55 24.21 9.81
CA GLN A 262 -19.55 23.95 10.85
C GLN A 262 -18.32 24.84 10.69
N TRP A 263 -17.90 25.11 9.46
CA TRP A 263 -16.85 26.09 9.21
C TRP A 263 -17.24 27.50 9.66
N LYS A 264 -18.51 27.89 9.55
CA LYS A 264 -19.04 29.20 9.96
C LYS A 264 -19.11 29.38 11.48
N GLU A 265 -19.06 28.30 12.26
CA GLU A 265 -19.00 28.37 13.73
C GLU A 265 -17.68 28.97 14.23
N LEU A 266 -16.59 28.77 13.48
CA LEU A 266 -15.32 29.42 13.76
C LEU A 266 -15.34 30.84 13.18
N SER A 267 -15.06 31.87 13.97
CA SER A 267 -14.99 33.28 13.52
C SER A 267 -13.57 33.85 13.62
N GLY A 268 -13.15 34.64 12.63
CA GLY A 268 -11.77 35.14 12.55
C GLY A 268 -10.84 34.26 11.72
N ASP A 269 -9.54 34.37 11.98
CA ASP A 269 -8.48 33.78 11.16
C ASP A 269 -8.44 32.26 11.32
N LYS A 270 -8.33 31.57 10.18
CA LYS A 270 -8.26 30.11 10.11
C LYS A 270 -7.15 29.70 9.17
N SER A 271 -6.44 28.65 9.54
CA SER A 271 -5.49 27.95 8.69
C SER A 271 -5.61 26.45 8.91
N VAL A 272 -5.09 25.67 7.98
CA VAL A 272 -5.01 24.21 8.13
C VAL A 272 -3.56 23.87 8.45
N ALA A 273 -3.38 23.13 9.54
CA ALA A 273 -2.12 22.52 9.90
C ALA A 273 -2.17 21.04 9.54
N MET A 274 -1.21 20.59 8.74
CA MET A 274 -1.06 19.19 8.37
C MET A 274 0.16 18.62 9.06
N TRP A 275 -0.03 17.45 9.67
CA TRP A 275 1.05 16.57 10.09
C TRP A 275 1.14 15.40 9.12
N SER A 276 2.37 15.09 8.77
CA SER A 276 2.74 13.93 7.99
C SER A 276 4.04 13.42 8.58
N ASP A 277 4.20 12.10 8.67
CA ASP A 277 5.40 11.49 9.24
C ASP A 277 6.61 11.49 8.28
N PHE A 278 6.49 12.23 7.17
CA PHE A 278 7.62 12.55 6.32
C PHE A 278 8.57 13.45 7.10
N GLU A 279 9.84 13.03 7.21
CA GLU A 279 10.92 13.77 7.90
C GLU A 279 10.98 15.27 7.51
N ASP A 280 10.58 15.62 6.27
CA ASP A 280 10.64 17.00 5.75
C ASP A 280 9.30 17.75 5.79
N LYS A 281 8.18 17.12 6.20
CA LYS A 281 6.82 17.72 6.15
C LYS A 281 6.13 17.75 7.51
N GLN A 282 6.89 17.81 8.60
CA GLN A 282 6.32 17.63 9.94
C GLN A 282 5.22 18.66 10.26
N PHE A 283 5.29 19.89 9.73
CA PHE A 283 4.23 20.89 9.87
C PHE A 283 4.21 21.83 8.66
N THR A 284 3.16 21.79 7.85
CA THR A 284 2.85 22.88 6.91
C THR A 284 1.57 23.56 7.34
N SER A 285 1.58 24.90 7.39
CA SER A 285 0.40 25.72 7.65
C SER A 285 0.02 26.48 6.39
N ILE A 286 -1.21 26.29 5.92
CA ILE A 286 -1.76 27.09 4.82
C ILE A 286 -2.64 28.16 5.46
N VAL A 287 -2.15 29.40 5.51
CA VAL A 287 -2.90 30.56 6.00
C VAL A 287 -3.81 31.09 4.89
N LEU A 288 -5.12 31.11 5.12
CA LEU A 288 -6.09 31.66 4.18
C LEU A 288 -6.86 32.81 4.85
N ASN A 289 -6.35 34.03 4.67
CA ASN A 289 -7.09 35.24 5.02
C ASN A 289 -8.06 35.59 3.87
N LYS A 290 -9.26 35.01 3.87
CA LYS A 290 -10.37 35.45 3.02
C LYS A 290 -11.68 35.53 3.82
N ASN A 291 -12.38 36.66 3.65
CA ASN A 291 -13.59 37.00 4.42
C ASN A 291 -14.79 36.08 4.13
N GLU A 292 -14.75 35.29 3.05
CA GLU A 292 -15.67 34.19 2.76
C GLU A 292 -14.91 33.11 1.97
N PHE A 293 -15.15 31.83 2.25
CA PHE A 293 -14.64 30.72 1.42
C PHE A 293 -15.70 29.63 1.25
N LYS A 294 -15.68 29.00 0.08
CA LYS A 294 -16.37 27.74 -0.21
C LYS A 294 -15.41 26.57 0.05
N PRO A 295 -15.89 25.38 0.44
CA PRO A 295 -15.03 24.19 0.57
C PRO A 295 -14.17 23.89 -0.67
N GLN A 296 -14.61 24.31 -1.85
CA GLN A 296 -13.88 24.21 -3.12
C GLN A 296 -12.62 25.08 -3.16
N ASP A 297 -12.60 26.20 -2.44
CA ASP A 297 -11.44 27.09 -2.36
C ASP A 297 -10.28 26.48 -1.56
N LEU A 298 -10.57 25.49 -0.71
CA LEU A 298 -9.59 24.73 0.09
C LEU A 298 -9.00 23.53 -0.66
N LEU A 299 -9.80 22.93 -1.55
CA LEU A 299 -9.50 21.64 -2.19
C LEU A 299 -9.00 21.80 -3.64
N GLY A 300 -9.21 22.99 -4.23
CA GLY A 300 -8.99 23.27 -5.65
C GLY A 300 -10.00 22.53 -6.55
N ASP A 301 -10.20 23.02 -7.78
CA ASP A 301 -10.98 22.30 -8.79
C ASP A 301 -10.28 21.00 -9.25
N LYS A 302 -8.98 20.89 -8.97
CA LYS A 302 -8.11 19.72 -9.14
C LYS A 302 -7.08 19.72 -8.01
N PRO A 303 -6.66 18.54 -7.51
CA PRO A 303 -5.67 18.44 -6.44
C PRO A 303 -4.34 19.09 -6.89
N GLN A 304 -3.95 20.19 -6.24
CA GLN A 304 -2.65 20.81 -6.47
C GLN A 304 -1.61 20.23 -5.51
N ALA A 305 -0.45 19.87 -6.05
CA ALA A 305 0.74 19.66 -5.24
C ALA A 305 1.35 21.04 -4.97
N ILE A 306 1.57 21.37 -3.69
CA ILE A 306 2.39 22.51 -3.29
C ILE A 306 3.82 21.96 -3.21
N TYR A 307 4.72 22.53 -4.03
CA TYR A 307 6.14 22.18 -4.09
C TYR A 307 6.90 22.64 -2.85
#